data_AF-A0A8I1RM45-F1
#
_entry.id   AF-A0A8I1RM45-F1
#
_cell.length_a   1.000
_cell.length_b   1.000
_cell.length_c   1.000
_cell.angle_alpha   90.00
_cell.angle_beta   90.00
_cell.angle_gamma   90.00
#
_symmetry.space_group_name_H-M   'P 1'
#
loop_
_entity.id
_entity.type
_entity.pdbx_description
1 polymer ?
#
loop_
_entity_poly.entity_id
_entity_poly.type
_entity_poly.pdbx_seq_one_letter_code
_entity_poly.pdbx_strand_id
1 'polypeptide(L)'
;MRRRRVIGRFKRSKQGGWEGEITTLTIQRKIRLVPNDNRVSDNAPAFRVMLGWQTVGDAWEKESRSDPPRDYLRVEIDDPFYPLKVMLFPDAEGMTAQMVLPFAHASAVPPNMG
;
A
#
# COMPACT_ATOMS: atom_id res chain seq x y z
N MET A 1 -1.18 -23.18 1.96
CA MET A 1 -0.69 -21.91 2.57
C MET A 1 -0.65 -20.83 1.48
N ARG A 2 -1.46 -19.76 1.54
CA ARG A 2 -1.43 -18.68 0.54
C ARG A 2 -0.28 -17.72 0.88
N ARG A 3 0.81 -17.71 0.11
CA ARG A 3 1.97 -16.84 0.36
C ARG A 3 1.71 -15.43 -0.18
N ARG A 4 1.48 -14.47 0.72
CA ARG A 4 1.47 -13.03 0.40
C ARG A 4 2.88 -12.61 -0.02
N ARG A 5 3.03 -11.93 -1.16
CA ARG A 5 4.35 -11.43 -1.58
C ARG A 5 4.58 -10.05 -0.99
N VAL A 6 5.58 -9.97 -0.12
CA VAL A 6 6.13 -8.69 0.37
C VAL A 6 6.95 -8.08 -0.74
N ILE A 7 6.60 -6.88 -1.16
CA ILE A 7 7.30 -6.12 -2.20
C ILE A 7 7.99 -4.89 -1.64
N GLY A 8 7.84 -4.58 -0.35
CA GLY A 8 8.53 -3.44 0.24
C GLY A 8 8.61 -3.53 1.75
N ARG A 9 9.63 -2.88 2.30
CA ARG A 9 9.85 -2.76 3.74
C ARG A 9 10.05 -1.29 4.08
N PHE A 10 9.38 -0.88 5.15
CA PHE A 10 9.28 0.50 5.55
C PHE A 10 9.62 0.65 7.02
N LYS A 11 10.12 1.83 7.37
CA LYS A 11 10.30 2.30 8.74
C LYS A 11 9.43 3.52 8.97
N ARG A 12 9.05 3.75 10.22
CA ARG A 12 8.39 4.99 10.62
C ARG A 12 9.32 6.17 10.34
N SER A 13 8.80 7.21 9.67
CA SER A 13 9.54 8.45 9.44
C SER A 13 9.45 9.38 10.64
N LYS A 14 10.51 10.18 10.87
CA LYS A 14 10.54 11.22 11.92
C LYS A 14 9.47 12.30 11.73
N GLN A 15 9.06 12.55 10.49
CA GLN A 15 8.05 13.54 10.12
C GLN A 15 6.62 12.98 10.17
N GLY A 16 6.45 11.78 10.74
CA GLY A 16 5.23 11.01 10.60
C GLY A 16 5.20 10.22 9.28
N GLY A 17 4.30 9.24 9.21
CA GLY A 17 4.20 8.33 8.07
C GLY A 17 5.34 7.33 7.95
N TRP A 18 5.67 6.95 6.71
CA TRP A 18 6.52 5.80 6.41
C TRP A 18 7.55 6.10 5.32
N GLU A 19 8.73 5.51 5.41
CA GLU A 19 9.73 5.55 4.34
C GLU A 19 10.32 4.17 4.09
N GLY A 20 10.55 3.84 2.83
CA GLY A 20 11.01 2.50 2.46
C GLY A 20 11.33 2.37 0.98
N GLU A 21 11.62 1.14 0.57
CA GLU A 21 11.84 0.78 -0.83
C GLU A 21 10.82 -0.28 -1.25
N ILE A 22 10.29 -0.09 -2.45
CA ILE A 22 9.50 -1.10 -3.16
C ILE A 22 10.37 -1.77 -4.22
N THR A 23 10.25 -3.09 -4.32
CA THR A 23 10.98 -3.94 -5.25
C THR A 23 10.04 -4.98 -5.87
N THR A 24 9.95 -4.96 -7.20
CA THR A 24 9.31 -5.98 -8.04
C THR A 24 10.31 -6.39 -9.14
N LEU A 25 9.89 -7.19 -10.12
CA LEU A 25 10.78 -7.57 -11.24
C LEU A 25 11.22 -6.37 -12.10
N THR A 26 10.41 -5.31 -12.18
CA THR A 26 10.65 -4.16 -13.06
C THR A 26 10.78 -2.84 -12.30
N ILE A 27 10.44 -2.81 -11.01
CA ILE A 27 10.43 -1.59 -10.20
C ILE A 27 11.37 -1.77 -9.01
N GLN A 28 12.28 -0.83 -8.80
CA GLN A 28 13.02 -0.68 -7.55
C GLN A 28 13.13 0.80 -7.19
N ARG A 29 12.33 1.27 -6.22
CA ARG A 29 12.23 2.71 -5.91
C ARG A 29 12.04 2.95 -4.42
N LYS A 30 12.75 3.96 -3.91
CA LYS A 30 12.50 4.52 -2.58
C LYS A 30 11.31 5.46 -2.64
N ILE A 31 10.33 5.23 -1.77
CA ILE A 31 9.13 6.06 -1.65
C ILE A 31 8.87 6.41 -0.19
N ARG A 32 8.12 7.49 0.01
CA ARG A 32 7.67 7.94 1.33
C ARG A 32 6.17 8.10 1.34
N LEU A 33 5.51 7.67 2.40
CA LEU A 33 4.12 8.01 2.68
C LEU A 33 4.14 9.16 3.68
N VAL A 34 3.78 10.35 3.22
CA VAL A 34 3.78 11.58 4.03
C VAL A 34 2.35 11.86 4.50
N PRO A 35 2.12 12.19 5.79
CA PRO A 35 0.79 12.55 6.27
C PRO A 35 0.13 13.60 5.38
N ASN A 36 -1.15 13.40 5.08
CA ASN A 36 -1.96 14.42 4.45
C ASN A 36 -2.63 15.26 5.53
N ASP A 37 -1.99 16.33 5.98
CA ASP A 37 -2.53 17.16 7.07
C ASP A 37 -3.79 17.96 6.66
N ASN A 38 -4.09 18.03 5.36
CA ASN A 38 -5.23 18.76 4.81
C ASN A 38 -6.42 17.83 4.52
N ARG A 39 -6.73 16.86 5.40
CA ARG A 39 -7.89 15.96 5.20
C ARG A 39 -9.18 16.76 5.30
N VAL A 40 -9.93 16.80 4.20
CA VAL A 40 -11.20 17.52 4.11
C VAL A 40 -12.43 16.62 4.33
N SER A 41 -12.24 15.30 4.41
CA SER A 41 -13.28 14.32 4.73
C SER A 41 -12.67 12.98 5.15
N ASP A 42 -13.49 12.07 5.68
CA ASP A 42 -13.08 10.70 6.02
C ASP A 42 -12.63 9.89 4.79
N ASN A 43 -13.12 10.26 3.60
CA ASN A 43 -12.72 9.65 2.34
C ASN A 43 -11.40 10.23 1.78
N ALA A 44 -10.92 11.34 2.33
CA ALA A 44 -9.64 11.92 1.93
C ALA A 44 -8.49 10.96 2.32
N PRO A 45 -7.45 10.86 1.49
CA PRO A 45 -6.30 10.02 1.79
C PRO A 45 -5.63 10.47 3.09
N ALA A 46 -5.19 9.50 3.89
CA ALA A 46 -4.44 9.74 5.12
C ALA A 46 -2.98 10.08 4.82
N PHE A 47 -2.43 9.56 3.71
CA PHE A 47 -1.06 9.85 3.29
C PHE A 47 -0.98 10.09 1.78
N ARG A 48 -0.02 10.92 1.37
CA ARG A 48 0.43 11.02 -0.02
C ARG A 48 1.65 10.14 -0.23
N VAL A 49 1.71 9.41 -1.33
CA VAL A 49 2.88 8.63 -1.73
C VAL A 49 3.81 9.52 -2.54
N MET A 50 5.06 9.65 -2.09
CA MET A 50 6.05 10.56 -2.64
C MET A 50 7.22 9.78 -3.23
N LEU A 51 7.60 10.10 -4.48
CA LEU A 51 8.86 9.72 -5.12
C LEU A 51 9.72 10.99 -5.25
N GLY A 52 10.76 11.11 -4.42
CA GLY A 52 11.48 12.37 -4.29
C GLY A 52 10.53 13.49 -3.84
N TRP A 53 10.30 14.46 -4.72
CA TRP A 53 9.39 15.61 -4.49
C TRP A 53 8.03 15.44 -5.16
N GLN A 54 7.85 14.43 -6.00
CA GLN A 54 6.62 14.22 -6.76
C GLN A 54 5.65 13.33 -5.98
N THR A 55 4.38 13.70 -5.97
CA THR A 55 3.30 12.82 -5.54
C THR A 55 3.01 11.83 -6.66
N VAL A 56 2.97 10.54 -6.32
CA VAL A 56 2.77 9.42 -7.26
C VAL A 56 1.64 8.49 -6.83
N GLY A 57 0.78 8.98 -5.93
CA GLY A 57 -0.37 8.23 -5.42
C GLY A 57 -0.69 8.59 -3.98
N ASP A 58 -1.53 7.77 -3.37
CA ASP A 58 -2.19 8.07 -2.11
C ASP A 58 -2.40 6.81 -1.27
N ALA A 59 -2.66 6.99 0.03
CA ALA A 59 -2.97 5.89 0.93
C ALA A 59 -4.11 6.22 1.90
N TRP A 60 -4.92 5.20 2.20
CA TRP A 60 -6.08 5.28 3.09
C TRP A 60 -5.98 4.25 4.21
N GLU A 61 -6.37 4.65 5.40
CA GLU A 61 -6.54 3.75 6.54
C GLU A 61 -7.72 2.80 6.30
N LYS A 62 -7.50 1.50 6.52
CA LYS A 62 -8.47 0.42 6.35
C LYS A 62 -8.26 -0.66 7.39
N GLU A 63 -9.31 -1.43 7.64
CA GLU A 63 -9.28 -2.62 8.49
C GLU A 63 -9.50 -3.88 7.62
N SER A 64 -8.73 -4.94 7.87
CA SER A 64 -8.87 -6.19 7.13
C SER A 64 -10.03 -7.04 7.66
N ARG A 65 -10.71 -7.74 6.78
CA ARG A 65 -11.76 -8.72 7.12
C ARG A 65 -11.23 -10.06 7.67
N SER A 66 -10.06 -10.04 8.30
CA SER A 66 -9.50 -11.21 8.98
C SER A 66 -10.12 -11.36 10.36
N ASP A 67 -9.94 -12.53 10.97
CA ASP A 67 -10.23 -12.76 12.37
C ASP A 67 -8.92 -13.15 13.09
N PRO A 68 -8.34 -12.27 13.93
CA PRO A 68 -8.83 -10.93 14.27
C PRO A 68 -8.64 -9.91 13.12
N PRO A 69 -9.41 -8.80 13.11
CA PRO A 69 -9.18 -7.70 12.17
C PRO A 69 -7.81 -7.06 12.36
N ARG A 70 -7.25 -6.47 11.30
CA ARG A 70 -5.94 -5.81 11.34
C ARG A 70 -5.96 -4.53 10.54
N ASP A 71 -5.44 -3.47 11.14
CA ASP A 71 -5.25 -2.19 10.46
C ASP A 71 -4.15 -2.26 9.40
N TYR A 72 -4.40 -1.58 8.30
CA TYR A 72 -3.45 -1.42 7.21
C TYR A 72 -3.71 -0.14 6.44
N LEU A 73 -2.72 0.30 5.66
CA LEU A 73 -2.94 1.32 4.64
C LEU A 73 -3.20 0.63 3.30
N ARG A 74 -4.34 0.91 2.67
CA ARG A 74 -4.51 0.67 1.24
C ARG A 74 -3.74 1.76 0.52
N VAL A 75 -2.74 1.37 -0.25
CA VAL A 75 -1.88 2.29 -1.01
C VAL A 75 -2.17 2.10 -2.48
N GLU A 76 -2.40 3.20 -3.19
CA GLU A 76 -2.50 3.23 -4.65
C GLU A 76 -1.33 4.06 -5.20
N ILE A 77 -0.64 3.51 -6.19
CA ILE A 77 0.48 4.16 -6.90
C ILE A 77 0.07 4.32 -8.36
N ASP A 78 0.04 5.56 -8.82
CA ASP A 78 -0.43 5.98 -10.14
C ASP A 78 0.73 6.00 -11.15
N ASP A 79 1.40 4.87 -11.33
CA ASP A 79 2.40 4.73 -12.39
C ASP A 79 1.70 4.53 -13.76
N PRO A 80 2.05 5.30 -14.80
CA PRO A 80 1.40 5.20 -16.11
C PRO A 80 1.49 3.82 -16.78
N PHE A 81 2.51 3.03 -16.45
CA PHE A 81 2.78 1.74 -17.07
C PHE A 81 2.47 0.55 -16.13
N TYR A 82 2.58 0.76 -14.83
CA TYR A 82 2.44 -0.28 -13.80
C TYR A 82 1.70 0.25 -12.56
N PRO A 83 0.41 0.64 -12.66
CA PRO A 83 -0.33 1.10 -11.50
C PRO A 83 -0.43 -0.01 -10.45
N LEU A 84 -0.16 0.31 -9.18
CA LEU A 84 -0.14 -0.66 -8.09
C LEU A 84 -1.19 -0.34 -7.04
N LYS A 85 -1.99 -1.35 -6.68
CA LYS A 85 -2.87 -1.32 -5.49
C LYS A 85 -2.33 -2.33 -4.49
N VAL A 86 -1.82 -1.85 -3.36
CA VAL A 86 -1.07 -2.63 -2.38
C VAL A 86 -1.52 -2.35 -0.96
N MET A 87 -1.15 -3.22 -0.03
CA MET A 87 -1.47 -3.09 1.38
C MET A 87 -0.19 -2.90 2.18
N LEU A 88 -0.09 -1.85 2.98
CA LEU A 88 1.00 -1.65 3.93
C LEU A 88 0.53 -2.05 5.33
N PHE A 89 1.14 -3.07 5.92
CA PHE A 89 0.83 -3.55 7.26
C PHE A 89 1.94 -3.14 8.23
N PRO A 90 1.66 -2.23 9.19
CA PRO A 90 2.54 -1.99 10.33
C PRO A 90 2.74 -3.26 11.17
N ASP A 91 3.90 -3.40 11.78
CA ASP A 91 4.10 -4.36 12.88
C ASP A 91 3.33 -3.93 14.14
N ALA A 92 3.35 -4.78 15.17
CA ALA A 92 2.62 -4.54 16.41
C ALA A 92 3.13 -3.29 17.17
N GLU A 93 4.40 -2.93 16.98
CA GLU A 93 5.05 -1.78 17.62
C GLU A 93 4.84 -0.48 16.82
N GLY A 94 4.34 -0.57 15.57
CA GLY A 94 4.18 0.55 14.67
C GLY A 94 5.49 1.14 14.15
N MET A 95 6.60 0.40 14.25
CA MET A 95 7.96 0.87 13.95
C MET A 95 8.41 0.49 12.56
N THR A 96 8.02 -0.70 12.09
CA THR A 96 8.25 -1.16 10.73
C THR A 96 6.93 -1.50 10.05
N ALA A 97 6.94 -1.56 8.72
CA ALA A 97 5.79 -2.01 7.96
C ALA A 97 6.21 -2.79 6.72
N GLN A 98 5.35 -3.72 6.30
CA GLN A 98 5.53 -4.52 5.09
C GLN A 98 4.47 -4.16 4.07
N MET A 99 4.92 -3.84 2.85
CA MET A 99 4.06 -3.61 1.72
C MET A 99 3.87 -4.92 0.95
N VAL A 100 2.61 -5.26 0.72
CA VAL A 100 2.19 -6.57 0.24
C VAL A 100 1.30 -6.40 -0.98
N LEU A 101 1.60 -7.17 -2.04
CA LEU A 101 0.71 -7.29 -3.17
C LEU A 101 -0.55 -8.06 -2.77
N PRO A 102 -1.77 -7.55 -3.09
CA PRO A 102 -2.97 -8.35 -2.96
C PRO A 102 -2.86 -9.54 -3.91
N PHE A 103 -3.48 -10.64 -3.53
CA PHE A 103 -3.68 -11.71 -4.48
C PHE A 103 -4.62 -11.19 -5.55
N ALA A 104 -4.22 -11.24 -6.83
CA ALA A 104 -5.21 -11.21 -7.88
C ALA A 104 -6.19 -12.34 -7.58
N HIS A 105 -7.48 -12.03 -7.43
CA HIS A 105 -8.48 -13.05 -7.69
C HIS A 105 -8.15 -13.55 -9.09
N ALA A 106 -7.72 -14.81 -9.23
CA ALA A 106 -7.78 -15.45 -10.53
C ALA A 106 -9.22 -15.23 -11.00
N SER A 107 -9.37 -14.42 -12.06
CA SER A 107 -10.68 -14.12 -12.64
C SER A 107 -11.45 -15.43 -12.69
N ALA A 108 -12.62 -15.44 -12.05
CA ALA A 108 -13.58 -16.48 -12.33
C ALA A 108 -13.77 -16.43 -13.84
N VAL A 109 -13.28 -17.47 -14.52
CA VAL A 109 -13.65 -17.76 -15.90
C VAL A 109 -15.18 -17.78 -15.89
N PRO A 110 -15.88 -16.87 -16.59
CA PRO A 110 -17.33 -16.93 -16.63
C PRO A 110 -17.68 -18.32 -17.17
N PRO A 111 -18.50 -19.12 -16.46
CA PRO A 111 -18.95 -20.39 -17.01
C PRO A 111 -19.83 -20.07 -18.22
N ASN A 112 -19.27 -20.39 -19.38
CA ASN A 112 -19.94 -20.75 -20.62
C ASN A 112 -20.72 -19.65 -21.36
N MET A 113 -20.16 -19.29 -22.52
CA MET A 113 -20.94 -19.36 -23.76
C MET A 113 -21.47 -20.79 -23.94
N GLY A 114 -22.78 -20.92 -24.12
CA GLY A 114 -23.51 -22.15 -24.41
C GLY A 114 -24.98 -21.82 -24.51
#